data_AF-A0A0Q3KPI5-F1
#
_entry.id   AF-A0A0Q3KPI5-F1
#
_cell.length_a   1.000
_cell.length_b   1.000
_cell.length_c   1.000
_cell.angle_alpha   90.00
_cell.angle_beta   90.00
_cell.angle_gamma   90.00
#
_symmetry.space_group_name_H-M   'P 1'
#
loop_
_entity.id
_entity.type
_entity.pdbx_description
1 polymer ?
#
loop_
_entity_poly.entity_id
_entity_poly.type
_entity_poly.pdbx_seq_one_letter_code
_entity_poly.pdbx_strand_id
1 'polypeptide(L)'
;MLGHLKVVEFQDSRAIRPEGNNLYNAVSEVPRSVQANLAPGFLEISNVVGAYELINIAQLTRTYENVLKLMLSEASPNELQRLSGQTETS
;
A
#
# COMPACT_ATOMS: atom_id res chain seq x y z
N MET A 1 37.81 22.42 11.94
CA MET A 1 36.91 22.54 10.78
C MET A 1 35.55 22.03 11.20
N LEU A 2 34.49 22.75 10.84
CA LEU A 2 33.11 22.29 10.99
C LEU A 2 32.77 21.44 9.75
N GLY A 3 32.08 20.30 9.94
CA GLY A 3 31.76 19.35 8.86
C GLY A 3 30.61 19.81 7.96
N HIS A 4 30.38 19.08 6.85
CA HIS A 4 29.29 19.34 5.90
C HIS A 4 28.42 18.08 5.73
N LEU A 5 27.13 18.28 5.47
CA LEU A 5 26.21 17.18 5.16
C LEU A 5 26.42 16.69 3.73
N LYS A 6 26.53 15.36 3.56
CA LYS A 6 26.54 14.72 2.24
C LYS A 6 25.12 14.30 1.89
N VAL A 7 24.54 14.94 0.88
CA VAL A 7 23.26 14.54 0.29
C VAL A 7 23.54 13.66 -0.92
N VAL A 8 22.75 12.59 -1.07
CA VAL A 8 22.89 11.63 -2.15
C VAL A 8 21.56 11.39 -2.83
N GLU A 9 21.63 10.94 -4.07
CA GLU A 9 20.50 10.44 -4.84
C GLU A 9 20.79 9.02 -5.33
N PHE A 10 19.74 8.30 -5.67
CA PHE A 10 19.79 6.96 -6.24
C PHE A 10 19.22 7.00 -7.66
N GLN A 11 19.67 6.10 -8.53
CA GLN A 11 19.24 6.11 -9.93
C GLN A 11 17.78 5.64 -10.03
N ASP A 12 17.42 4.59 -9.29
CA ASP A 12 16.04 4.11 -9.17
C ASP A 12 15.56 4.14 -7.71
N SER A 13 14.69 5.10 -7.39
CA SER A 13 14.06 5.22 -6.07
C SER A 13 13.05 4.11 -5.75
N ARG A 14 12.67 3.28 -6.73
CA ARG A 14 11.84 2.08 -6.49
C ARG A 14 12.67 0.86 -6.12
N ALA A 15 13.98 0.92 -6.32
CA ALA A 15 14.90 -0.17 -6.01
C ALA A 15 15.40 -0.13 -4.55
N ILE A 16 15.20 0.98 -3.84
CA ILE A 16 15.48 1.09 -2.40
C ILE A 16 14.32 0.51 -1.57
N ARG A 17 14.64 -0.12 -0.45
CA ARG A 17 13.66 -0.80 0.40
C ARG A 17 13.45 -0.06 1.71
N PRO A 18 12.22 0.13 2.19
CA PRO A 18 11.98 0.73 3.49
C PRO A 18 12.42 -0.21 4.62
N GLU A 19 13.12 0.33 5.62
CA GLU A 19 13.49 -0.39 6.86
C GLU A 19 12.68 0.09 8.09
N GLY A 20 11.73 1.00 7.88
CA GLY A 20 10.92 1.62 8.94
C GLY A 20 11.52 2.91 9.46
N ASN A 21 10.77 3.65 10.29
CA ASN A 21 11.18 4.94 10.86
C ASN A 21 11.72 5.95 9.82
N ASN A 22 11.15 5.95 8.60
CA ASN A 22 11.59 6.76 7.46
C ASN A 22 13.02 6.46 6.96
N LEU A 23 13.58 5.30 7.30
CA LEU A 23 14.87 4.82 6.80
C LEU A 23 14.69 3.90 5.59
N TYR A 24 15.69 3.95 4.70
CA TYR A 24 15.73 3.16 3.48
C TYR A 24 17.08 2.48 3.32
N ASN A 25 17.05 1.25 2.81
CA ASN A 25 18.23 0.46 2.49
C ASN A 25 18.37 0.29 0.97
N ALA A 26 19.52 0.67 0.46
CA ALA A 26 19.91 0.60 -0.93
C ALA A 26 20.90 -0.57 -1.12
N VAL A 27 20.39 -1.80 -1.19
CA VAL A 27 21.24 -3.01 -1.32
C VAL A 27 21.87 -3.11 -2.73
N SER A 28 21.12 -2.72 -3.76
CA SER A 28 21.53 -2.83 -5.17
C SER A 28 21.86 -1.50 -5.84
N GLU A 29 21.56 -0.38 -5.20
CA GLU A 29 21.73 0.96 -5.75
C GLU A 29 22.99 1.63 -5.17
N VAL A 30 23.79 2.25 -6.04
CA VAL A 30 24.97 3.01 -5.61
C VAL A 30 24.58 4.49 -5.47
N PRO A 31 24.78 5.11 -4.30
CA PRO A 31 24.43 6.52 -4.11
C PRO A 31 25.35 7.45 -4.90
N ARG A 32 24.78 8.43 -5.60
CA ARG A 32 25.50 9.52 -6.26
C ARG A 32 25.40 10.78 -5.41
N SER A 33 26.51 11.47 -5.18
CA SER A 33 26.48 12.78 -4.51
C SER A 33 25.72 13.80 -5.35
N VAL A 34 24.83 14.57 -4.72
CA VAL A 34 24.05 15.61 -5.39
C VAL A 34 24.19 16.94 -4.66
N GLN A 35 24.13 18.03 -5.41
CA GLN A 35 24.13 19.38 -4.85
C GLN A 35 22.70 19.79 -4.56
N ALA A 36 22.26 19.56 -3.33
CA ALA A 36 20.92 19.90 -2.86
C ALA A 36 20.89 21.25 -2.15
N ASN A 37 19.81 22.00 -2.32
CA ASN A 37 19.56 23.21 -1.54
C ASN A 37 18.94 22.82 -0.20
N LEU A 38 19.59 23.21 0.89
CA LEU A 38 19.06 23.01 2.24
C LEU A 38 18.29 24.26 2.67
N ALA A 39 17.13 24.07 3.30
CA ALA A 39 16.32 25.13 3.90
C ALA A 39 16.30 24.96 5.43
N PRO A 40 17.24 25.59 6.17
CA PRO A 40 17.30 25.45 7.62
C PRO A 40 16.04 26.00 8.30
N GLY A 41 15.57 25.32 9.35
CA GLY A 41 14.35 25.71 10.08
C GLY A 41 13.04 25.23 9.45
N PHE A 42 13.10 24.52 8.32
CA PHE A 42 11.93 23.89 7.69
C PHE A 42 11.95 22.37 7.92
N LEU A 43 10.77 21.78 8.05
CA LEU A 43 10.56 20.33 8.12
C LEU A 43 9.67 19.91 6.95
N GLU A 44 10.07 18.82 6.28
CA GLU A 44 9.26 18.20 5.23
C GLU A 44 8.06 17.48 5.86
N ILE A 45 6.88 17.64 5.26
CA ILE A 45 5.63 17.00 5.68
C ILE A 45 5.31 15.83 4.75
N SER A 46 4.36 14.98 5.15
CA SER A 46 3.88 13.91 4.28
C SER A 46 3.27 14.46 2.99
N ASN A 47 3.53 13.78 1.88
CA ASN A 47 2.91 14.04 0.59
C ASN A 47 1.54 13.37 0.42
N VAL A 48 1.00 12.74 1.47
CA VAL A 48 -0.30 12.06 1.45
C VAL A 48 -1.43 13.04 1.78
N VAL A 49 -2.48 13.05 0.94
CA VAL A 49 -3.68 13.84 1.16
C VAL A 49 -4.78 12.95 1.73
N GLY A 50 -5.04 13.07 3.04
CA GLY A 50 -5.96 12.17 3.75
C GLY A 50 -7.38 12.08 3.17
N ALA A 51 -7.91 13.16 2.59
CA ALA A 51 -9.23 13.13 1.95
C ALA A 51 -9.29 12.17 0.75
N TYR A 52 -8.23 12.08 -0.06
CA TYR A 52 -8.17 11.15 -1.19
C TYR A 52 -8.05 9.71 -0.72
N GLU A 53 -7.28 9.47 0.34
CA GLU A 53 -7.14 8.13 0.90
C GLU A 53 -8.45 7.59 1.47
N LEU A 54 -9.26 8.45 2.12
CA LEU A 54 -10.58 8.05 2.61
C LEU A 54 -11.54 7.68 1.46
N ILE A 55 -11.47 8.40 0.34
CA ILE A 55 -12.27 8.08 -0.86
C ILE A 55 -11.82 6.74 -1.44
N ASN A 56 -10.51 6.48 -1.54
CA ASN A 56 -9.97 5.19 -1.98
C ASN A 56 -10.45 4.04 -1.10
N ILE A 57 -10.42 4.21 0.23
CA ILE A 57 -10.93 3.21 1.17
C ILE A 57 -12.41 2.96 0.91
N ALA A 58 -13.24 4.00 0.78
CA ALA A 58 -14.66 3.84 0.51
C ALA A 58 -14.95 3.11 -0.81
N GLN A 59 -14.17 3.38 -1.86
CA GLN A 59 -14.26 2.69 -3.14
C GLN A 59 -13.86 1.21 -3.02
N LEU A 60 -12.76 0.93 -2.31
CA LEU A 60 -12.30 -0.43 -2.06
C LEU A 60 -13.33 -1.24 -1.29
N THR A 61 -13.93 -0.67 -0.24
CA THR A 61 -15.00 -1.31 0.54
C THR A 61 -16.20 -1.66 -0.33
N ARG A 62 -16.69 -0.73 -1.15
CA ARG A 62 -17.82 -1.00 -2.08
C ARG A 62 -17.48 -2.07 -3.11
N THR A 63 -16.25 -2.03 -3.62
CA THR A 63 -15.77 -3.04 -4.58
C THR A 63 -15.77 -4.42 -3.93
N TYR A 64 -15.24 -4.52 -2.71
CA TYR A 64 -15.24 -5.75 -1.92
C TYR A 64 -16.66 -6.27 -1.67
N GLU A 65 -17.58 -5.41 -1.23
CA GLU A 65 -19.00 -5.75 -1.03
C GLU A 65 -19.66 -6.29 -2.31
N ASN A 66 -19.37 -5.67 -3.46
CA ASN A 66 -19.91 -6.11 -4.74
C ASN A 66 -19.38 -7.49 -5.15
N VAL A 67 -18.08 -7.75 -4.95
CA VAL A 67 -17.49 -9.08 -5.21
C VAL A 67 -18.12 -10.14 -4.33
N LEU A 68 -18.33 -9.86 -3.03
CA LEU A 68 -19.00 -10.79 -2.12
C LEU A 68 -20.43 -11.10 -2.57
N LYS A 69 -21.19 -10.09 -3.01
CA LYS A 69 -22.56 -10.29 -3.52
C LYS A 69 -22.58 -11.18 -4.76
N LEU A 70 -21.64 -10.99 -5.68
CA LEU A 70 -21.51 -11.83 -6.87
C LEU A 70 -21.23 -13.29 -6.48
N MET A 71 -20.25 -13.53 -5.61
CA MET A 71 -19.92 -14.88 -5.12
C MET A 71 -21.12 -15.58 -4.46
N LEU A 72 -21.89 -14.87 -3.62
CA LEU A 72 -23.08 -15.42 -2.99
C LEU A 72 -24.22 -15.68 -3.97
N SER A 73 -24.31 -14.89 -5.05
CA SER A 73 -25.33 -15.09 -6.09
C SER A 73 -24.99 -16.26 -7.04
N GLU A 74 -23.70 -16.52 -7.27
CA GLU A 74 -23.22 -17.67 -8.06
C GLU A 74 -23.30 -18.98 -7.27
N ALA A 75 -23.16 -18.93 -5.94
CA ALA A 75 -23.47 -20.03 -5.03
C ALA A 75 -24.99 -20.24 -4.94
N SER A 76 -25.56 -20.94 -5.93
CA SER A 76 -27.01 -21.06 -6.10
C SER A 76 -27.74 -21.54 -4.83
N PRO A 77 -28.94 -20.97 -4.50
CA PRO A 77 -29.83 -21.51 -3.45
C PRO A 77 -30.20 -22.98 -3.66
N ASN A 78 -30.19 -23.43 -4.92
CA ASN A 78 -30.54 -24.80 -5.31
C ASN A 78 -29.52 -25.85 -4.86
N GLU A 79 -28.23 -25.51 -4.70
CA GLU A 79 -27.23 -26.46 -4.19
C GLU A 79 -27.37 -26.68 -2.68
N LEU A 80 -27.59 -25.62 -1.91
CA LEU A 80 -27.81 -25.70 -0.47
C LEU A 80 -29.10 -26.47 -0.12
N GLN A 81 -30.16 -26.29 -0.93
CA GLN A 81 -31.44 -26.99 -0.73
C GLN A 81 -31.39 -28.47 -1.14
N ARG A 82 -30.52 -28.83 -2.09
CA ARG A 82 -30.25 -30.23 -2.46
C ARG A 82 -29.42 -30.97 -1.41
N LEU A 83 -28.49 -30.27 -0.74
CA LEU A 83 -27.67 -30.82 0.34
C LEU A 83 -28.47 -31.00 1.65
N SER A 84 -29.37 -30.07 1.98
CA SER A 84 -30.21 -30.17 3.18
C SER A 84 -31.30 -31.26 3.08
N GLY A 85 -31.75 -31.59 1.86
CA GLY A 85 -32.76 -32.62 1.61
C GLY A 85 -32.22 -34.06 1.56
N GLN A 86 -30.90 -34.27 1.61
CA GLN A 86 -30.28 -35.60 1.55
C GLN A 86 -29.94 -36.21 2.92
N THR A 87 -30.14 -35.49 4.02
CA THR A 87 -29.76 -35.93 5.37
C THR A 87 -30.85 -36.70 6.13
N GLU A 88 -32.05 -36.89 5.57
CA GLU A 88 -33.18 -37.54 6.28
C GLU A 88 -33.53 -38.97 5.85
N THR A 89 -32.77 -39.60 4.95
CA THR A 89 -32.98 -41.04 4.65
C THR A 89 -31.68 -41.78 4.40
N SER A 90 -31.09 -42.33 5.47
CA SER A 90 -30.40 -43.63 5.50
C SER A 90 -30.04 -44.00 6.94
#